data_AF-A0A7S2QFD8-F1
#
_entry.id   AF-A0A7S2QFD8-F1
#
_cell.length_a   1.000
_cell.length_b   1.000
_cell.length_c   1.000
_cell.angle_alpha   90.00
_cell.angle_beta   90.00
_cell.angle_gamma   90.00
#
_symmetry.space_group_name_H-M   'P 1'
#
loop_
_entity.id
_entity.type
_entity.pdbx_description
1 polymer ?
#
loop_
_entity_poly.entity_id
_entity_poly.type
_entity_poly.pdbx_seq_one_letter_code
_entity_poly.pdbx_strand_id
1 'polypeptide(L)'
;SLAGGAAPITSSPASDSRLATPAARMAAPPLELRILASQADRQEFLRGEVRPSLEKLAQVYFAKKPPPEDVVGFLIAELTRDECMPHPAEGALDEDEVLEKEELTEKIQALRTQLDHFQSKKR
;
A
#
# COMPACT_ATOMS: atom_id res chain seq x y z
N SER A 1 -20.76 -74.77 8.73
CA SER A 1 -22.05 -74.95 8.03
C SER A 1 -22.15 -73.88 6.96
N LEU A 2 -22.40 -74.32 5.73
CA LEU A 2 -22.71 -73.58 4.49
C LEU A 2 -21.74 -72.52 3.93
N ALA A 3 -21.41 -72.77 2.67
CA ALA A 3 -20.66 -71.97 1.72
C ALA A 3 -21.59 -71.04 0.90
N GLY A 4 -20.97 -70.03 0.26
CA GLY A 4 -21.53 -69.22 -0.82
C GLY A 4 -21.07 -67.76 -0.68
N GLY A 5 -20.52 -67.07 -1.66
CA GLY A 5 -20.28 -67.32 -3.08
C GLY A 5 -19.90 -65.99 -3.76
N ALA A 6 -19.44 -66.08 -5.01
CA ALA A 6 -19.36 -65.03 -6.04
C ALA A 6 -18.21 -64.00 -6.02
N ALA A 7 -17.12 -64.38 -6.69
CA ALA A 7 -16.50 -63.79 -7.89
C ALA A 7 -16.01 -62.30 -7.96
N PRO A 8 -14.92 -62.05 -8.71
CA PRO A 8 -14.22 -60.77 -8.84
C PRO A 8 -14.71 -59.93 -10.04
N ILE A 9 -14.54 -58.61 -10.00
CA ILE A 9 -14.47 -57.79 -11.22
C ILE A 9 -13.41 -56.70 -11.11
N THR A 10 -12.52 -56.75 -12.09
CA THR A 10 -11.54 -55.73 -12.46
C THR A 10 -12.25 -54.63 -13.26
N SER A 11 -11.96 -53.36 -12.98
CA SER A 11 -12.02 -52.33 -14.02
C SER A 11 -11.28 -51.07 -13.56
N SER A 12 -10.01 -51.00 -13.98
CA SER A 12 -9.32 -49.75 -14.22
C SER A 12 -9.97 -49.03 -15.40
N PRO A 13 -10.15 -47.70 -15.31
CA PRO A 13 -9.79 -46.85 -16.45
C PRO A 13 -8.96 -45.67 -15.94
N ALA A 14 -7.75 -45.52 -16.47
CA ALA A 14 -7.47 -44.59 -17.55
C ALA A 14 -6.77 -43.33 -17.00
N SER A 15 -5.47 -43.31 -17.29
CA SER A 15 -4.59 -42.16 -17.41
C SER A 15 -5.32 -40.90 -17.90
N ASP A 16 -5.13 -39.79 -17.20
CA ASP A 16 -5.07 -38.50 -17.88
C ASP A 16 -3.98 -37.64 -17.24
N SER A 17 -2.81 -37.70 -17.88
CA SER A 17 -1.74 -36.72 -17.74
C SER A 17 -2.24 -35.41 -18.32
N ARG A 18 -2.50 -34.41 -17.48
CA ARG A 18 -2.58 -33.02 -17.92
C ARG A 18 -1.70 -32.13 -17.06
N LEU A 19 -0.43 -32.08 -17.46
CA LEU A 19 0.37 -30.87 -17.38
C LEU A 19 -0.41 -29.74 -18.06
N ALA A 20 -0.87 -28.77 -17.28
CA ALA A 20 -1.32 -27.47 -17.77
C ALA A 20 -0.52 -26.39 -17.02
N THR A 21 0.55 -25.99 -17.70
CA THR A 21 1.21 -24.68 -17.78
C THR A 21 0.78 -23.58 -16.80
N PRO A 22 1.73 -22.90 -16.12
CA PRO A 22 1.47 -21.71 -15.32
C PRO A 22 1.45 -20.47 -16.23
N ALA A 23 0.26 -19.98 -16.59
CA ALA A 23 0.15 -18.71 -17.32
C ALA A 23 -1.28 -18.13 -17.22
N ALA A 24 -1.60 -17.57 -16.05
CA ALA A 24 -2.63 -16.54 -15.96
C ALA A 24 -2.25 -15.62 -14.80
N ARG A 25 -1.22 -14.80 -15.02
CA ARG A 25 -1.04 -13.57 -14.25
C ARG A 25 -2.23 -12.71 -14.65
N MET A 26 -3.32 -12.81 -13.89
CA MET A 26 -4.52 -12.02 -14.15
C MET A 26 -4.10 -10.56 -14.15
N ALA A 27 -4.30 -9.92 -15.28
CA ALA A 27 -4.18 -8.48 -15.40
C ALA A 27 -5.09 -7.88 -14.33
N ALA A 28 -4.48 -7.16 -13.39
CA ALA A 28 -5.25 -6.35 -12.47
C ALA A 28 -6.12 -5.41 -13.32
N PRO A 29 -7.45 -5.37 -13.13
CA PRO A 29 -8.28 -4.39 -13.81
C PRO A 29 -7.74 -2.99 -13.48
N PRO A 30 -7.90 -2.01 -14.38
CA PRO A 30 -7.55 -0.62 -14.08
C PRO A 30 -8.25 -0.22 -12.78
N LEU A 31 -7.61 0.64 -11.98
CA LEU A 31 -8.10 1.15 -10.70
C LEU A 31 -9.39 1.96 -10.89
N GLU A 32 -10.48 1.30 -11.28
CA GLU A 32 -11.81 1.83 -11.15
C GLU A 32 -12.07 1.93 -9.65
N LEU A 33 -12.37 3.14 -9.19
CA LEU A 33 -12.76 3.42 -7.82
C LEU A 33 -13.93 2.50 -7.46
N ARG A 34 -13.63 1.33 -6.87
CA ARG A 34 -14.64 0.40 -6.37
C ARG A 34 -15.37 1.12 -5.25
N ILE A 35 -16.56 1.61 -5.55
CA ILE A 35 -17.45 2.19 -4.55
C ILE A 35 -17.87 1.03 -3.62
N LEU A 36 -17.24 0.96 -2.45
CA LEU A 36 -17.54 -0.03 -1.40
C LEU A 36 -18.90 0.31 -0.77
N ALA A 37 -19.98 -0.06 -1.47
CA ALA A 37 -21.34 0.31 -1.13
C ALA A 37 -21.92 -0.50 0.04
N SER A 38 -21.52 -1.77 0.21
CA SER A 38 -22.04 -2.64 1.28
C SER A 38 -20.98 -3.02 2.32
N GLN A 39 -21.43 -3.44 3.51
CA GLN A 39 -20.55 -3.96 4.56
C GLN A 39 -19.82 -5.24 4.12
N ALA A 40 -20.45 -6.05 3.27
CA ALA A 40 -19.85 -7.27 2.72
C ALA A 40 -18.67 -6.93 1.81
N ASP A 41 -18.82 -5.93 0.93
CA ASP A 41 -17.75 -5.49 0.01
C ASP A 41 -16.54 -4.98 0.79
N ARG A 42 -16.77 -4.24 1.89
CA ARG A 42 -15.69 -3.78 2.77
C ARG A 42 -14.94 -4.95 3.40
N GLN A 43 -15.65 -5.97 3.87
CA GLN A 43 -15.00 -7.15 4.46
C GLN A 43 -14.21 -7.94 3.43
N GLU A 44 -14.72 -8.07 2.22
CA GLU A 44 -14.03 -8.74 1.12
C GLU A 44 -12.78 -7.98 0.70
N PHE A 45 -12.86 -6.66 0.56
CA PHE A 45 -11.72 -5.79 0.28
C PHE A 45 -10.65 -5.88 1.39
N LEU A 46 -11.06 -5.83 2.66
CA LEU A 46 -10.14 -5.96 3.78
C LEU A 46 -9.42 -7.31 3.79
N ARG A 47 -10.10 -8.40 3.41
CA ARG A 47 -9.50 -9.74 3.38
C ARG A 47 -8.64 -9.97 2.15
N GLY A 48 -9.08 -9.51 0.98
CA GLY A 48 -8.45 -9.81 -0.30
C GLY A 48 -7.29 -8.88 -0.63
N GLU A 49 -7.39 -7.60 -0.27
CA GLU A 49 -6.42 -6.58 -0.69
C GLU A 49 -5.61 -6.07 0.51
N VAL A 50 -6.27 -5.64 1.59
CA VAL A 50 -5.57 -4.97 2.71
C VAL A 50 -4.75 -5.94 3.57
N ARG A 51 -5.33 -7.09 3.97
CA ARG A 51 -4.64 -8.06 4.84
C ARG A 51 -3.34 -8.61 4.21
N PRO A 52 -3.32 -9.04 2.93
CA PRO A 52 -2.09 -9.51 2.32
C PRO A 52 -0.99 -8.44 2.26
N SER A 53 -1.35 -7.19 1.94
CA SER A 53 -0.38 -6.08 1.93
C SER A 53 0.20 -5.82 3.33
N LEU A 54 -0.64 -5.82 4.37
CA LEU A 54 -0.18 -5.66 5.75
C LEU A 54 0.71 -6.82 6.21
N GLU A 55 0.38 -8.05 5.85
CA GLU A 55 1.18 -9.23 6.20
C GLU A 55 2.58 -9.16 5.55
N LYS A 56 2.65 -8.75 4.29
CA LYS A 56 3.91 -8.53 3.58
C LYS A 56 4.76 -7.47 4.29
N LEU A 57 4.19 -6.31 4.59
CA LEU A 57 4.89 -5.23 5.28
C LEU A 57 5.40 -5.66 6.67
N ALA A 58 4.58 -6.40 7.41
CA ALA A 58 4.98 -6.95 8.70
C ALA A 58 6.20 -7.87 8.58
N GLN A 59 6.22 -8.74 7.56
CA GLN A 59 7.39 -9.60 7.29
C GLN A 59 8.66 -8.78 7.03
N VAL A 60 8.57 -7.73 6.21
CA VAL A 60 9.74 -6.87 5.93
C VAL A 60 10.22 -6.14 7.19
N TYR A 61 9.29 -5.62 7.99
CA TYR A 61 9.62 -4.95 9.25
C TYR A 61 10.33 -5.89 10.23
N PHE A 62 9.77 -7.07 10.49
CA PHE A 62 10.36 -8.02 11.44
C PHE A 62 11.65 -8.69 10.94
N ALA A 63 11.87 -8.71 9.62
CA ALA A 63 13.13 -9.18 9.04
C ALA A 63 14.28 -8.16 9.17
N LYS A 64 13.99 -6.87 9.39
CA LYS A 64 14.99 -5.82 9.42
C LYS A 64 15.73 -5.77 10.77
N LYS A 65 17.07 -5.85 10.72
CA LYS A 65 17.95 -5.69 11.88
C LYS A 65 19.11 -4.74 11.53
N PRO A 66 19.38 -3.71 12.35
CA PRO A 66 18.62 -3.29 13.53
C PRO A 66 17.19 -2.80 13.18
N PRO A 67 16.24 -2.82 14.15
CA PRO A 67 14.91 -2.26 13.94
C PRO A 67 15.01 -0.77 13.55
N PRO A 68 14.21 -0.30 12.58
CA PRO A 68 14.24 1.10 12.18
C PRO A 68 13.73 2.01 13.30
N GLU A 69 14.38 3.17 13.48
CA GLU A 69 13.98 4.18 14.46
C GLU A 69 12.64 4.83 14.09
N ASP A 70 12.45 5.12 12.81
CA ASP A 70 11.18 5.57 12.24
C ASP A 70 10.45 4.41 11.56
N VAL A 71 9.54 3.79 12.31
CA VAL A 71 8.72 2.67 11.85
C VAL A 71 7.76 3.12 10.75
N VAL A 72 7.16 4.31 10.87
CA VAL A 72 6.12 4.77 9.95
C VAL A 72 6.74 5.17 8.62
N GLY A 73 7.81 5.97 8.64
CA GLY A 73 8.53 6.34 7.42
C GLY A 73 9.09 5.12 6.69
N PHE A 74 9.56 4.12 7.43
CA PHE A 74 9.98 2.85 6.84
C PHE A 74 8.84 2.10 6.13
N LEU A 75 7.67 1.99 6.77
CA LEU A 75 6.51 1.30 6.17
C LEU A 75 5.97 2.04 4.96
N ILE A 76 5.92 3.39 4.99
CA ILE A 76 5.53 4.21 3.84
C ILE A 76 6.51 3.98 2.69
N ALA A 77 7.82 4.04 2.94
CA ALA A 77 8.82 3.84 1.91
C ALA A 77 8.71 2.45 1.24
N GLU A 78 8.45 1.39 2.01
CA GLU A 78 8.25 0.05 1.44
C GLU A 78 6.92 -0.06 0.66
N LEU A 79 5.84 0.56 1.13
CA LEU A 79 4.57 0.64 0.38
C LEU A 79 4.74 1.36 -0.96
N THR A 80 5.39 2.52 -0.95
CA THR A 80 5.68 3.31 -2.15
C THR A 80 6.55 2.53 -3.14
N ARG A 81 7.52 1.76 -2.63
CA ARG A 81 8.42 0.93 -3.46
C ARG A 81 7.70 -0.26 -4.09
N ASP A 82 6.82 -0.92 -3.35
CA ASP A 82 6.13 -2.12 -3.79
C ASP A 82 4.95 -1.84 -4.74
N GLU A 83 4.24 -0.72 -4.54
CA GLU A 83 3.01 -0.40 -5.29
C GLU A 83 3.21 0.64 -6.42
N CYS A 84 4.45 1.08 -6.69
CA CYS A 84 4.78 2.12 -7.68
C CYS A 84 3.92 3.39 -7.52
N MET A 85 3.46 3.67 -6.30
CA MET A 85 2.70 4.87 -6.03
C MET A 85 3.65 6.08 -5.99
N PRO A 86 3.21 7.26 -6.46
CA PRO A 86 3.97 8.48 -6.20
C PRO A 86 4.12 8.64 -4.69
N HIS A 87 5.31 9.02 -4.24
CA HIS A 87 5.57 9.29 -2.83
C HIS A 87 4.50 10.26 -2.32
N PRO A 88 3.81 9.98 -1.19
CA PRO A 88 2.84 10.92 -0.65
C PRO A 88 3.55 12.26 -0.45
N ALA A 89 2.87 13.37 -0.77
CA ALA A 89 3.44 14.69 -0.64
C ALA A 89 3.78 14.96 0.84
N GLU A 90 5.05 14.76 1.21
CA GLU A 90 5.56 15.16 2.52
C GLU A 90 5.45 16.69 2.61
N GLY A 91 4.78 17.17 3.67
CA GLY A 91 4.65 18.62 3.91
C GLY A 91 3.66 19.32 2.97
N ALA A 92 2.62 18.63 2.49
CA ALA A 92 1.44 19.34 1.98
C ALA A 92 0.85 20.13 3.15
N LEU A 93 1.13 21.43 3.15
CA LEU A 93 0.53 22.36 4.08
C LEU A 93 -0.98 22.27 3.88
N ASP A 94 -1.73 22.10 4.96
CA ASP A 94 -3.18 22.22 4.89
C ASP A 94 -3.58 23.65 4.45
N GLU A 95 -4.84 23.86 4.07
CA GLU A 95 -5.28 25.17 3.54
C GLU A 95 -4.97 26.31 4.54
N ASP A 96 -5.02 26.00 5.83
CA ASP A 96 -4.71 26.91 6.94
C ASP A 96 -3.20 27.20 7.04
N GLU A 97 -2.35 26.18 6.90
CA GLU A 97 -0.89 26.27 6.90
C GLU A 97 -0.35 26.97 5.63
N VAL A 98 -1.04 26.86 4.49
CA VAL A 98 -0.73 27.63 3.26
C VAL A 98 -0.99 29.12 3.49
N LEU A 99 -2.13 29.46 4.09
CA LEU A 99 -2.46 30.84 4.47
C LEU A 99 -1.45 31.40 5.48
N GLU A 100 -1.09 30.61 6.49
CA GLU A 100 -0.09 31.01 7.50
C GLU A 100 1.29 31.25 6.85
N LYS A 101 1.70 30.40 5.90
CA LYS A 101 2.94 30.58 5.15
C LYS A 101 2.94 31.88 4.33
N GLU A 102 1.82 32.22 3.69
CA GLU A 102 1.68 33.47 2.93
C GLU A 102 1.80 34.68 3.85
N GLU A 103 1.08 34.69 4.97
CA GLU A 103 1.16 35.76 5.97
C GLU A 103 2.58 35.95 6.52
N LEU A 104 3.27 34.85 6.86
CA LEU A 104 4.63 34.89 7.36
C LEU A 104 5.59 35.44 6.30
N THR A 105 5.36 35.11 5.03
CA THR A 105 6.17 35.60 3.91
C THR A 105 6.02 37.12 3.75
N GLU A 106 4.80 37.65 3.85
CA GLU A 106 4.54 39.09 3.83
C GLU A 106 5.19 39.81 5.01
N LYS A 107 5.05 39.26 6.22
CA LYS A 107 5.68 39.81 7.45
C LYS A 107 7.20 39.86 7.32
N ILE A 108 7.83 38.82 6.76
CA ILE A 108 9.28 38.77 6.52
C ILE A 108 9.70 39.85 5.52
N GLN A 109 8.94 40.05 4.43
CA GLN A 109 9.25 41.08 3.45
C GLN A 109 9.16 42.48 4.05
N ALA A 110 8.09 42.77 4.80
CA ALA A 110 7.92 44.05 5.47
C ALA A 110 9.07 44.35 6.47
N LEU A 111 9.47 43.34 7.26
CA LEU A 111 10.58 43.46 8.20
C LEU A 111 11.94 43.66 7.48
N ARG A 112 12.16 43.01 6.34
CA ARG A 112 13.36 43.22 5.52
C ARG A 112 13.42 44.65 4.99
N THR A 113 12.31 45.17 4.46
CA THR A 113 12.24 46.57 4.00
C THR A 113 12.50 47.56 5.13
N GLN A 114 11.98 47.30 6.34
CA GLN A 114 12.28 48.11 7.51
C GLN A 114 13.76 48.06 7.88
N LEU A 115 14.36 46.87 7.90
CA LEU A 115 15.80 46.71 8.15
C LEU A 115 16.64 47.47 7.14
N ASP A 116 16.33 47.39 5.85
CA ASP A 116 17.05 48.11 4.79
C ASP A 116 16.93 49.62 4.95
N HIS A 117 15.73 50.10 5.35
CA HIS A 117 15.51 51.51 5.65
C HIS A 117 16.34 51.98 6.86
N PHE A 118 16.39 51.19 7.93
CA PHE A 118 17.21 51.51 9.12
C PHE A 118 18.71 51.44 8.85
N GLN A 119 19.17 50.49 8.03
CA GLN A 119 20.58 50.37 7.66
C GLN A 119 21.02 51.50 6.73
N SER A 120 20.15 51.93 5.82
CA SER A 120 20.42 53.07 4.92
C SER A 120 20.45 54.40 5.65
N LYS A 121 19.64 54.56 6.72
CA LYS A 121 19.59 55.78 7.56
C LYS A 121 20.74 55.89 8.57
N LYS A 122 21.48 54.80 8.79
CA LYS A 122 22.62 54.74 9.72
C LYS A 122 23.98 54.98 9.03
N ARG A 123 24.00 55.08 7.69
CA ARG A 123 25.13 55.58 6.90
C ARG A 123 25.00 57.08 6.69
#